data_AF-A0A0Q7BZP4-F1
#
_entry.id   AF-A0A0Q7BZP4-F1
#
_cell.length_a   1.000
_cell.length_b   1.000
_cell.length_c   1.000
_cell.angle_alpha   90.00
_cell.angle_beta   90.00
_cell.angle_gamma   90.00
#
_symmetry.space_group_name_H-M   'P 1'
#
loop_
_entity.id
_entity.type
_entity.pdbx_description
1 polymer ?
#
loop_
_entity_poly.entity_id
_entity_poly.type
_entity_poly.pdbx_seq_one_letter_code
_entity_poly.pdbx_strand_id
1 'polypeptide(L)'
;MSKTDELRAMREAKYARAAAARGGQPQARPKPVPVAPEPAQKASKAAGAPAAETETDGLCGHRSMNGRTCTREAGHAAKSHRYS
;
A
#
# COMPACT_ATOMS: atom_id res chain seq x y z
N MET A 1 -1.94 -33.33 13.89
CA MET A 1 -1.78 -32.30 12.85
C MET A 1 -1.29 -31.06 13.57
N SER A 2 -0.08 -30.59 13.29
CA SER A 2 0.41 -29.37 13.94
C SER A 2 -0.25 -28.14 13.29
N LYS A 3 -0.35 -27.02 14.01
CA LYS A 3 -0.90 -25.75 13.49
C LYS A 3 -0.23 -25.30 12.16
N THR A 4 1.04 -25.65 11.98
CA THR A 4 1.78 -25.35 10.74
C THR A 4 1.36 -26.25 9.58
N ASP A 5 0.93 -27.49 9.85
CA ASP A 5 0.41 -28.41 8.83
C ASP A 5 -0.94 -27.95 8.31
N GLU A 6 -1.81 -27.45 9.18
CA GLU A 6 -3.11 -26.86 8.78
C GLU A 6 -2.92 -25.63 7.88
N LEU A 7 -1.99 -24.75 8.23
CA LEU A 7 -1.63 -23.60 7.41
C LEU A 7 -1.00 -23.99 6.07
N ARG A 8 -0.21 -25.07 6.06
CA ARG A 8 0.38 -25.63 4.83
C ARG A 8 -0.71 -26.21 3.92
N ALA A 9 -1.62 -27.01 4.46
CA ALA A 9 -2.73 -27.60 3.72
C ALA A 9 -3.65 -26.54 3.08
N MET A 10 -4.00 -25.48 3.83
CA MET A 10 -4.78 -24.35 3.31
C MET A 10 -4.07 -23.63 2.15
N ARG A 11 -2.76 -23.48 2.26
CA ARG A 11 -1.95 -22.83 1.22
C ARG A 11 -1.86 -23.68 -0.04
N GLU A 12 -1.62 -24.98 0.11
CA GLU A 12 -1.56 -25.92 -1.01
C GLU A 12 -2.91 -26.04 -1.73
N ALA A 13 -4.02 -26.07 -0.99
CA ALA A 13 -5.35 -26.04 -1.58
C ALA A 13 -5.60 -24.76 -2.42
N LYS A 14 -5.13 -23.61 -1.94
CA LYS A 14 -5.24 -22.35 -2.69
C LYS A 14 -4.39 -22.37 -3.96
N TYR A 15 -3.17 -22.90 -3.90
CA TYR A 15 -2.30 -23.02 -5.07
C TYR A 15 -2.84 -24.03 -6.09
N ALA A 16 -3.34 -25.18 -5.65
CA ALA A 16 -3.95 -26.17 -6.52
C ALA A 16 -5.16 -25.59 -7.28
N ARG A 17 -6.03 -24.85 -6.57
CA ARG A 17 -7.17 -24.15 -7.21
C ARG A 17 -6.72 -23.11 -8.23
N ALA A 18 -5.70 -22.32 -7.92
CA ALA A 18 -5.16 -21.31 -8.83
C ALA A 18 -4.48 -21.95 -10.06
N ALA A 19 -3.77 -23.05 -9.88
CA ALA A 19 -3.12 -23.79 -10.97
C ALA A 19 -4.15 -24.42 -11.91
N ALA A 20 -5.20 -25.04 -11.36
CA ALA A 20 -6.31 -25.59 -12.13
C ALA A 20 -7.06 -24.51 -12.93
N ALA A 21 -7.36 -23.36 -12.31
CA ALA A 21 -8.03 -22.26 -12.99
C ALA A 21 -7.20 -21.62 -14.12
N ARG A 22 -5.86 -21.74 -14.06
CA ARG A 22 -4.94 -21.15 -15.04
C ARG A 22 -4.51 -22.12 -16.14
N GLY A 23 -4.99 -23.38 -16.11
CA GLY A 23 -4.63 -24.39 -17.09
C GLY A 23 -3.12 -24.63 -17.21
N GLY A 24 -2.36 -24.44 -16.12
CA GLY A 24 -0.90 -24.60 -16.12
C GLY A 24 -0.10 -23.51 -16.84
N GLN A 25 -0.73 -22.41 -17.29
CA GLN A 25 -0.02 -21.36 -18.03
C GLN A 25 0.85 -20.48 -17.10
N PRO A 26 2.17 -20.36 -17.37
CA PRO A 26 3.02 -19.44 -16.63
C PRO A 26 2.66 -17.98 -16.94
N GLN A 27 2.56 -17.16 -15.89
CA GLN A 27 2.32 -15.71 -16.05
C GLN A 27 3.57 -15.04 -16.64
N ALA A 28 3.49 -14.62 -17.90
CA ALA A 28 4.46 -13.69 -18.45
C ALA A 28 4.36 -12.35 -17.68
N ARG A 29 5.47 -11.89 -17.13
CA ARG A 29 5.52 -10.56 -16.52
C ARG A 29 5.34 -9.50 -17.62
N PRO A 30 4.44 -8.51 -17.45
CA PRO A 30 4.33 -7.43 -18.42
C PRO A 30 5.64 -6.63 -18.43
N LYS A 31 6.13 -6.32 -19.63
CA LYS A 31 7.29 -5.44 -19.82
C LYS A 31 6.88 -4.00 -19.47
N PRO A 32 7.73 -3.21 -18.78
CA PRO A 32 7.42 -1.81 -18.51
C PRO A 32 7.35 -1.03 -19.83
N VAL A 33 6.31 -0.20 -19.98
CA VAL A 33 6.17 0.74 -21.09
C VAL A 33 6.91 2.04 -20.76
N PRO A 34 7.62 2.66 -21.73
CA PRO A 34 8.30 3.93 -21.50
C PRO A 34 7.28 5.06 -21.33
N VAL A 35 7.39 5.79 -20.22
CA VAL A 35 6.58 6.98 -19.92
C VAL A 35 7.31 8.20 -20.50
N ALA A 36 6.67 8.93 -21.42
CA ALA A 36 7.19 10.19 -21.93
C ALA A 36 7.06 11.29 -20.86
N PRO A 37 8.04 12.21 -20.71
CA PRO A 37 7.94 13.28 -19.74
C PRO A 37 6.89 14.33 -20.17
N GLU A 38 5.94 14.64 -19.28
CA GLU A 38 5.04 15.79 -19.44
C GLU A 38 5.79 17.12 -19.20
N PRO A 39 5.43 18.21 -19.91
CA PRO A 39 6.05 19.51 -19.71
C PRO A 39 5.66 20.12 -18.36
N ALA A 40 6.68 20.55 -17.60
CA ALA A 40 6.54 21.17 -16.30
C ALA A 40 5.76 22.49 -16.38
N GLN A 41 4.53 22.51 -15.87
CA GLN A 41 3.80 23.75 -15.61
C GLN A 41 4.31 24.36 -14.30
N LYS A 42 4.94 25.54 -14.42
CA LYS A 42 5.27 26.42 -13.29
C LYS A 42 3.97 27.00 -12.73
N ALA A 43 3.64 26.68 -11.48
CA ALA A 43 2.66 27.42 -10.70
C ALA A 43 3.36 28.17 -9.57
N SER A 44 3.04 29.46 -9.51
CA SER A 44 3.59 30.54 -8.72
C SER A 44 3.42 30.38 -7.20
N LYS A 45 4.43 30.85 -6.48
CA LYS A 45 4.44 31.15 -5.04
C LYS A 45 3.30 32.11 -4.69
N ALA A 46 2.47 31.74 -3.73
CA ALA A 46 1.69 32.67 -2.92
C ALA A 46 1.93 32.32 -1.45
N ALA A 47 2.56 33.25 -0.74
CA ALA A 47 2.76 33.19 0.70
C ALA A 47 1.47 33.61 1.40
N GLY A 48 1.03 32.80 2.36
CA GLY A 48 -0.01 33.13 3.33
C GLY A 48 0.12 32.18 4.52
N ALA A 49 0.52 32.74 5.66
CA ALA A 49 0.50 32.09 6.97
C ALA A 49 0.04 33.14 7.99
N PRO A 50 -0.41 32.76 9.19
CA PRO A 50 -0.95 31.48 9.64
C PRO A 50 -2.39 31.63 10.18
N ALA A 51 -3.22 30.58 10.09
CA ALA A 51 -4.48 30.51 10.82
C ALA A 51 -4.43 29.32 11.78
N ALA A 52 -4.76 29.60 13.03
CA ALA A 52 -4.66 28.74 14.19
C ALA A 52 -5.64 27.56 14.16
N GLU A 53 -5.25 26.52 14.91
CA GLU A 53 -6.11 25.56 15.60
C GLU A 53 -7.16 24.83 14.76
N THR A 54 -6.73 23.75 14.12
CA THR A 54 -7.59 22.58 13.96
C THR A 54 -7.06 21.49 14.88
N GLU A 55 -7.89 21.10 15.84
CA GLU A 55 -7.76 19.91 16.68
C GLU A 55 -6.94 18.82 15.98
N THR A 56 -5.85 18.38 16.60
CA THR A 56 -5.12 17.19 16.13
C THR A 56 -5.85 15.90 16.51
N ASP A 57 -7.18 15.89 16.40
CA ASP A 57 -8.04 14.70 16.32
C ASP A 57 -8.21 14.27 14.85
N GLY A 58 -7.12 14.39 14.09
CA GLY A 58 -7.08 14.15 12.67
C GLY A 58 -6.25 12.92 12.35
N LEU A 59 -6.64 12.16 11.34
CA LEU A 59 -5.85 11.05 10.82
C LEU A 59 -4.50 11.54 10.27
N CYS A 60 -3.47 10.71 10.38
CA CYS A 60 -2.08 11.03 10.07
C CYS A 60 -1.77 11.25 8.57
N GLY A 61 -2.75 11.11 7.69
CA GLY A 61 -2.66 11.52 6.28
C GLY A 61 -1.73 10.69 5.38
N HIS A 62 -0.96 9.74 5.92
CA HIS A 62 -0.04 8.92 5.13
C HIS A 62 -0.78 7.99 4.17
N ARG A 63 -0.19 7.68 3.01
CA ARG A 63 -0.75 6.75 2.01
C ARG A 63 0.18 5.56 1.81
N SER A 64 -0.37 4.35 1.86
CA SER A 64 0.34 3.11 1.53
C SER A 64 0.58 3.01 0.02
N MET A 65 1.58 2.22 -0.38
CA MET A 65 1.86 1.88 -1.78
C MET A 65 0.64 1.30 -2.52
N ASN A 66 -0.29 0.68 -1.79
CA ASN A 66 -1.55 0.16 -2.37
C ASN A 66 -2.66 1.22 -2.48
N GLY A 67 -2.32 2.51 -2.31
CA GLY A 67 -3.24 3.64 -2.43
C GLY A 67 -4.19 3.86 -1.26
N ARG A 68 -4.07 3.09 -0.16
CA ARG A 68 -4.89 3.25 1.05
C ARG A 68 -4.35 4.34 1.97
N THR A 69 -5.23 5.17 2.52
CA THR A 69 -4.88 6.19 3.53
C THR A 69 -4.78 5.57 4.93
N CYS A 70 -3.87 6.11 5.72
CA CYS A 70 -3.64 5.70 7.10
C CYS A 70 -4.74 6.28 7.98
N THR A 71 -5.51 5.41 8.64
CA THR A 71 -6.58 5.78 9.58
C THR A 71 -6.08 5.84 11.02
N ARG A 72 -4.80 6.18 11.21
CA ARG A 72 -4.21 6.36 12.54
C ARG A 72 -4.19 7.83 12.90
N GLU A 73 -4.32 8.17 14.18
CA GLU A 73 -4.21 9.54 14.66
C GLU A 73 -2.89 10.23 14.23
N ALA A 74 -2.99 11.55 14.02
CA ALA A 74 -1.89 12.43 13.67
C ALA A 74 -0.87 12.48 14.79
N GLY A 75 0.41 12.56 14.41
CA GLY A 75 1.49 12.66 15.39
C GLY A 75 1.75 11.37 16.17
N HIS A 76 1.48 10.19 15.60
CA HIS A 76 1.84 8.91 16.24
C HIS A 76 3.36 8.84 16.51
N ALA A 77 3.76 9.27 17.71
CA ALA A 77 5.16 9.37 18.15
C ALA A 77 5.80 8.01 18.41
N ALA A 78 4.97 6.98 18.61
CA ALA A 78 5.43 5.62 18.76
C ALA A 78 5.76 5.03 17.38
N LYS A 79 7.05 4.81 17.13
CA LYS A 79 7.55 3.98 16.02
C LYS A 79 7.06 2.56 16.23
N SER A 80 5.82 2.28 15.83
CA SER A 80 5.30 0.92 15.75
C SER A 80 5.97 0.26 14.56
N HIS A 81 7.21 -0.20 14.78
CA HIS A 81 7.81 -1.18 13.89
C HIS A 81 6.82 -2.33 13.82
N ARG A 82 6.41 -2.68 12.60
CA ARG A 82 5.39 -3.70 12.33
C ARG A 82 5.79 -5.12 12.80
N TYR A 83 6.98 -5.27 13.39
CA TYR A 83 7.58 -6.48 13.93
C TYR A 83 8.43 -6.17 15.17
N SER A 84 7.79 -5.63 16.22
CA SER A 84 8.19 -5.91 17.60
C SER A 84 7.08 -6.72 18.25
#